data_AF-A0A9Q3X0R1-F1
#
_entry.id   AF-A0A9Q3X0R1-F1
#
_cell.length_a   1.000
_cell.length_b   1.000
_cell.length_c   1.000
_cell.angle_alpha   90.00
_cell.angle_beta   90.00
_cell.angle_gamma   90.00
#
_symmetry.space_group_name_H-M   'P 1'
#
loop_
_entity.id
_entity.type
_entity.pdbx_description
1 polymer ?
#
loop_
_entity_poly.entity_id
_entity_poly.type
_entity_poly.pdbx_seq_one_letter_code
_entity_poly.pdbx_strand_id
1 'polypeptide(L)'
;MMVFAMVGENLQQVGGDCPDGFIVMNSLRPEDLDAPYYVAQGDGEWAVNQEAKQASEGMIENAWRAEQMPLAMEAVTAFQMGEEDIPGTEQLWKDYWIALRKWTNTNPDFPDTSKRPIAPS
;
A
#
# COMPACT_ATOMS: atom_id res chain seq x y z
N MET A 1 16.51 21.85 21.40
CA MET A 1 15.26 21.16 21.77
C MET A 1 15.54 19.68 21.58
N MET A 2 15.42 18.87 22.62
CA MET A 2 15.70 17.43 22.51
C MET A 2 14.47 16.69 22.01
N VAL A 3 14.70 15.61 21.27
CA VAL A 3 13.66 14.70 20.78
C VAL A 3 13.94 13.33 21.38
N PHE A 4 12.89 12.64 21.81
CA PHE A 4 13.01 11.31 22.41
C PHE A 4 12.04 10.35 21.75
N ALA A 5 12.42 9.09 21.59
CA ALA A 5 11.54 8.02 21.14
C ALA A 5 11.97 6.67 21.72
N MET A 6 11.05 5.70 21.75
CA MET A 6 11.36 4.32 22.12
C MET A 6 11.77 3.54 20.88
N VAL A 7 12.85 2.75 20.96
CA VAL A 7 13.35 1.96 19.83
C VAL A 7 12.28 1.00 19.33
N GLY A 8 12.05 0.98 18.01
CA GLY A 8 11.01 0.18 17.37
C GLY A 8 9.63 0.85 17.33
N GLU A 9 9.44 1.98 18.00
CA GLU A 9 8.17 2.71 18.04
C GLU A 9 8.19 3.93 17.09
N ASN A 10 6.99 4.38 16.71
CA ASN A 10 6.78 5.53 15.81
C ASN A 10 6.56 6.85 16.57
N LEU A 11 6.23 6.80 17.86
CA LEU A 11 5.89 7.99 18.66
C LEU A 11 7.15 8.75 19.10
N GLN A 12 7.10 10.08 19.01
CA GLN A 12 8.17 10.96 19.51
C GLN A 12 7.66 11.90 20.61
N GLN A 13 8.53 12.24 21.56
CA GLN A 13 8.36 13.34 22.49
C GLN A 13 9.32 14.47 22.12
N VAL A 14 8.83 15.71 22.14
CA VAL A 14 9.63 16.91 21.85
C VAL A 14 9.75 17.77 23.11
N GLY A 15 10.99 17.95 23.58
CA GLY A 15 11.28 18.65 24.83
C GLY A 15 10.98 17.84 26.09
N GLY A 16 11.16 18.48 27.25
CA GLY A 16 11.05 17.83 28.57
C GLY A 16 12.24 16.94 28.91
N ASP A 17 12.06 16.13 29.95
CA ASP A 17 13.01 15.11 30.38
C ASP A 17 12.84 13.83 29.56
N CYS A 18 13.94 13.09 29.37
CA CYS A 18 13.94 11.81 28.66
C CYS A 18 13.12 10.78 29.47
N PRO A 19 11.99 10.26 28.94
CA PRO A 19 11.21 9.24 29.65
C PRO A 19 11.99 7.93 29.79
N ASP A 20 11.59 7.11 30.77
CA ASP A 20 12.15 5.76 30.94
C ASP A 20 11.91 4.91 29.69
N GLY A 21 12.99 4.24 29.22
CA GLY A 21 12.96 3.39 28.02
C GLY A 21 13.03 4.14 26.69
N PHE A 22 13.09 5.47 26.70
CA PHE A 22 13.31 6.28 25.50
C PHE A 22 14.81 6.53 25.31
N ILE A 23 15.18 6.82 24.06
CA ILE A 23 16.51 7.28 23.67
C ILE A 23 16.42 8.71 23.12
N VAL A 24 17.56 9.40 23.08
CA VAL A 24 17.68 10.70 22.41
C VAL A 24 17.75 10.48 20.90
N MET A 25 16.90 11.17 20.16
CA MET A 25 16.87 11.14 18.69
C MET A 25 17.73 12.26 18.10
N ASN A 26 18.38 11.98 16.97
CA ASN A 26 19.23 12.92 16.24
C ASN A 26 18.41 14.00 15.52
N SER A 27 17.15 13.69 15.21
CA SER A 27 16.23 14.57 14.50
C SER A 27 14.77 14.31 14.90
N LEU A 28 13.89 15.25 14.53
CA LEU A 28 12.45 15.01 14.52
C LEU A 28 12.13 13.87 13.55
N ARG A 29 11.11 13.08 13.87
CA ARG A 29 10.53 12.11 12.95
C ARG A 29 10.11 12.83 11.66
N PRO A 30 10.46 12.32 10.48
CA PRO A 30 9.99 12.88 9.22
C PRO A 30 8.46 12.90 9.13
N GLU A 31 7.92 13.95 8.48
CA GLU A 31 6.48 14.19 8.28
C GLU A 31 6.06 14.01 6.81
N ASP A 32 6.76 13.14 6.08
CA ASP A 32 6.43 12.81 4.70
C ASP A 32 5.37 11.70 4.60
N LEU A 33 5.18 11.15 3.39
CA LEU A 33 4.20 10.08 3.14
C LEU A 33 4.49 8.79 3.93
N ASP A 34 5.72 8.60 4.39
CA ASP A 34 6.15 7.45 5.17
C ASP A 34 6.13 7.72 6.68
N ALA A 35 5.68 8.90 7.11
CA ALA A 35 5.52 9.29 8.52
C ALA A 35 4.87 8.20 9.42
N PRO A 36 3.83 7.45 8.99
CA PRO A 36 3.25 6.39 9.80
C PRO A 36 4.15 5.16 9.99
N TYR A 37 5.18 5.00 9.15
CA TYR A 37 6.02 3.81 9.10
C TYR A 37 7.43 4.04 9.64
N TYR A 38 7.83 5.27 9.93
CA TYR A 38 9.10 5.53 10.60
C TYR A 38 9.12 4.93 12.01
N VAL A 39 10.21 4.25 12.36
CA VAL A 39 10.45 3.70 13.69
C VAL A 39 11.83 4.12 14.18
N ALA A 40 11.94 4.43 15.47
CA ALA A 40 13.20 4.85 16.06
C ALA A 40 14.22 3.69 16.09
N GLN A 41 15.45 3.98 15.67
CA GLN A 41 16.57 3.05 15.68
C GLN A 41 17.43 3.24 16.93
N GLY A 42 18.20 2.21 17.31
CA GLY A 42 19.04 2.25 18.53
C GLY A 42 20.17 3.29 18.50
N ASP A 43 20.47 3.87 17.34
CA ASP A 43 21.47 4.93 17.11
C ASP A 43 20.86 6.35 17.10
N GLY A 44 19.56 6.47 17.35
CA GLY A 44 18.85 7.75 17.34
C GLY A 44 18.42 8.23 15.95
N GLU A 45 18.54 7.41 14.90
CA GLU A 45 17.98 7.69 13.58
C GLU A 45 16.54 7.14 13.42
N TRP A 46 15.84 7.61 12.38
CA TRP A 46 14.52 7.11 12.00
C TRP A 46 14.65 6.26 10.75
N ALA A 47 14.10 5.04 10.76
CA ALA A 47 14.04 4.18 9.58
C ALA A 47 12.60 3.77 9.27
N VAL A 48 12.27 3.63 7.99
CA VAL A 48 10.95 3.15 7.57
C VAL A 48 10.85 1.64 7.82
N ASN A 49 9.84 1.21 8.56
CA ASN A 49 9.44 -0.19 8.66
C ASN A 49 8.81 -0.64 7.33
N GLN A 50 9.65 -1.15 6.43
CA GLN A 50 9.23 -1.58 5.10
C GLN A 50 8.18 -2.69 5.12
N GLU A 51 8.25 -3.61 6.10
CA GLU A 51 7.26 -4.68 6.23
C GLU A 51 5.87 -4.13 6.58
N ALA A 52 5.81 -3.20 7.54
CA ALA A 52 4.55 -2.55 7.91
C ALA A 52 3.99 -1.70 6.76
N LYS A 53 4.86 -0.98 6.04
CA LYS A 53 4.49 -0.21 4.85
C LYS A 53 3.89 -1.11 3.76
N GLN A 54 4.62 -2.15 3.37
CA GLN A 54 4.17 -3.10 2.34
C GLN A 54 2.89 -3.84 2.74
N ALA A 55 2.73 -4.19 4.02
CA ALA A 55 1.50 -4.81 4.51
C ALA A 55 0.29 -3.86 4.39
N SER A 56 0.48 -2.60 4.77
CA SER A 56 -0.55 -1.54 4.65
C SER A 56 -0.95 -1.30 3.20
N GLU A 57 0.03 -1.08 2.33
CA GLU A 57 -0.18 -0.90 0.88
C GLU A 57 -0.84 -2.15 0.26
N GLY A 58 -0.42 -3.34 0.67
CA GLY A 58 -1.02 -4.60 0.23
C GLY A 58 -2.49 -4.74 0.63
N MET A 59 -2.90 -4.23 1.80
CA MET A 59 -4.32 -4.19 2.18
C MET A 59 -5.13 -3.28 1.25
N ILE A 60 -4.58 -2.11 0.89
CA ILE A 60 -5.21 -1.17 -0.05
C ILE A 60 -5.37 -1.82 -1.43
N GLU A 61 -4.32 -2.46 -1.96
CA GLU A 61 -4.38 -3.15 -3.25
C GLU A 61 -5.34 -4.33 -3.25
N ASN A 62 -5.42 -5.08 -2.15
CA ASN A 62 -6.38 -6.18 -2.01
C ASN A 62 -7.83 -5.66 -2.04
N ALA A 63 -8.11 -4.53 -1.38
CA ALA A 63 -9.43 -3.90 -1.40
C ALA A 63 -9.77 -3.41 -2.81
N TRP A 64 -8.86 -2.68 -3.47
CA TRP A 64 -9.02 -2.25 -4.85
C TRP A 64 -9.28 -3.43 -5.79
N ARG A 65 -8.48 -4.51 -5.71
CA ARG A 65 -8.70 -5.72 -6.51
C ARG A 65 -10.09 -6.30 -6.27
N ALA A 66 -10.54 -6.37 -5.02
CA ALA A 66 -11.86 -6.91 -4.68
C ALA A 66 -13.01 -6.10 -5.29
N GLU A 67 -12.84 -4.78 -5.46
CA GLU A 67 -13.79 -3.90 -6.16
C GLU A 67 -13.75 -4.10 -7.68
N GLN A 68 -12.55 -4.27 -8.27
CA GLN A 68 -12.42 -4.39 -9.74
C GLN A 68 -12.83 -5.76 -10.29
N MET A 69 -12.63 -6.83 -9.53
CA MET A 69 -12.96 -8.19 -9.97
C MET A 69 -14.42 -8.40 -10.41
N PRO A 70 -15.45 -7.95 -9.66
CA PRO A 70 -16.83 -8.08 -10.11
C PRO A 70 -17.13 -7.23 -11.36
N LEU A 71 -16.59 -6.01 -11.46
CA LEU A 71 -16.77 -5.14 -12.63
C LEU A 71 -16.26 -5.82 -13.91
N ALA A 72 -15.08 -6.43 -13.84
CA ALA A 72 -14.52 -7.15 -14.98
C ALA A 72 -15.36 -8.37 -15.38
N MET A 73 -15.93 -9.09 -14.41
CA MET A 73 -16.81 -10.24 -14.69
C MET A 73 -18.16 -9.78 -15.27
N GLU A 74 -18.71 -8.67 -14.79
CA GLU A 74 -19.93 -8.08 -15.30
C GLU A 74 -19.78 -7.66 -16.77
N ALA A 75 -18.68 -7.01 -17.15
CA ALA A 75 -18.39 -6.68 -18.54
C ALA A 75 -18.31 -7.92 -19.45
N VAL A 76 -17.64 -9.00 -19.00
CA VAL A 76 -17.63 -10.28 -19.74
C VAL A 76 -19.04 -10.85 -19.89
N THR A 77 -19.86 -10.77 -18.82
CA THR A 77 -21.24 -11.27 -18.85
C THR A 77 -22.10 -10.46 -19.82
N ALA A 78 -21.95 -9.14 -19.84
CA ALA A 78 -22.69 -8.25 -20.74
C ALA A 78 -22.39 -8.57 -22.22
N PHE A 79 -21.13 -8.82 -22.59
CA PHE A 79 -20.77 -9.31 -23.93
C PHE A 79 -21.47 -10.63 -24.28
N GLN A 80 -21.55 -11.55 -23.32
CA GLN A 80 -22.21 -12.85 -23.52
C GLN A 80 -23.74 -12.73 -23.65
N MET A 81 -24.32 -11.68 -23.07
CA MET A 81 -25.74 -11.34 -23.22
C MET A 81 -26.03 -10.52 -24.48
N GLY A 82 -25.00 -10.17 -25.26
CA GLY A 82 -25.13 -9.44 -26.52
C GLY A 82 -25.23 -7.92 -26.35
N GLU A 83 -24.76 -7.36 -25.23
CA GLU A 83 -24.59 -5.92 -25.12
C GLU A 83 -23.41 -5.44 -25.99
N GLU A 84 -23.62 -4.37 -26.76
CA GLU A 84 -22.66 -3.86 -27.75
C GLU A 84 -21.94 -2.58 -27.30
N ASP A 85 -22.44 -1.90 -26.27
CA ASP A 85 -21.91 -0.61 -25.77
C ASP A 85 -20.84 -0.77 -24.66
N ILE A 86 -20.13 -1.90 -24.65
CA ILE A 86 -19.07 -2.18 -23.67
C ILE A 86 -17.71 -1.78 -24.28
N PRO A 87 -16.91 -0.96 -23.58
CA PRO A 87 -15.57 -0.60 -24.02
C PRO A 87 -14.67 -1.82 -24.28
N GLY A 88 -13.88 -1.81 -25.35
CA GLY A 88 -12.94 -2.88 -25.67
C GLY A 88 -13.60 -4.15 -26.25
N THR A 89 -13.08 -5.33 -25.86
CA THR A 89 -13.57 -6.64 -26.33
C THR A 89 -13.72 -7.62 -25.17
N GLU A 90 -14.56 -8.65 -25.33
CA GLU A 90 -14.74 -9.70 -24.33
C GLU A 90 -13.39 -10.34 -23.92
N GLN A 91 -12.47 -10.55 -24.87
CA GLN A 91 -11.16 -11.12 -24.57
C GLN A 91 -10.30 -10.20 -23.71
N LEU A 92 -10.31 -8.89 -23.97
CA LEU A 92 -9.56 -7.93 -23.15
C LEU A 92 -10.07 -7.89 -21.70
N TRP A 93 -11.38 -8.00 -21.51
CA TRP A 93 -11.96 -8.07 -20.16
C TRP A 93 -11.64 -9.39 -19.44
N LYS A 94 -11.62 -10.52 -20.15
CA LYS A 94 -11.14 -11.81 -19.61
C LYS A 94 -9.69 -11.73 -19.18
N ASP A 95 -8.82 -11.14 -20.01
CA ASP A 95 -7.40 -10.97 -19.71
C ASP A 95 -7.19 -10.07 -18.49
N TYR A 96 -7.93 -8.95 -18.42
CA TYR A 96 -7.93 -8.05 -17.27
C TYR A 96 -8.36 -8.77 -15.98
N TRP A 97 -9.45 -9.55 -16.01
CA TRP A 97 -9.89 -10.33 -14.85
C TRP A 97 -8.84 -11.34 -14.38
N ILE A 98 -8.16 -12.03 -15.31
CA ILE A 98 -7.05 -12.95 -14.99
C ILE A 98 -5.86 -12.19 -14.39
N ALA A 99 -5.53 -11.01 -14.93
CA ALA A 99 -4.47 -10.16 -14.40
C ALA A 99 -4.79 -9.70 -12.96
N LEU A 100 -6.03 -9.25 -12.70
CA LEU A 100 -6.51 -8.94 -11.36
C LEU A 100 -6.36 -10.13 -10.41
N ARG A 101 -6.76 -11.34 -10.82
CA ARG A 101 -6.58 -12.55 -10.00
C ARG A 101 -5.14 -12.86 -9.62
N LYS A 102 -4.18 -12.47 -10.47
CA LYS A 102 -2.74 -12.61 -10.23
C LYS A 102 -2.13 -11.42 -9.48
N TRP A 103 -2.90 -10.34 -9.26
CA TRP A 103 -2.46 -9.17 -8.50
C TRP A 103 -2.57 -9.42 -7.00
N THR A 104 -1.62 -10.20 -6.47
CA THR A 104 -1.54 -10.60 -5.06
C THR A 104 -0.09 -10.42 -4.56
N ASN A 105 0.16 -10.65 -3.27
CA ASN A 105 1.50 -10.62 -2.67
C ASN A 105 2.51 -11.64 -3.25
N THR A 106 2.07 -12.57 -4.11
CA THR A 106 2.98 -13.46 -4.84
C THR A 106 3.47 -12.86 -6.17
N ASN A 107 2.90 -11.72 -6.58
CA ASN A 107 3.33 -10.98 -7.75
C ASN A 107 4.51 -10.06 -7.38
N PRO A 108 5.62 -10.08 -8.13
CA PRO A 108 6.81 -9.26 -7.81
C PRO A 108 6.56 -7.75 -7.88
N ASP A 109 5.55 -7.31 -8.62
CA ASP A 109 5.21 -5.89 -8.76
C ASP A 109 4.19 -5.44 -7.69
N PHE A 110 3.60 -6.34 -6.90
CA PHE A 110 2.66 -5.99 -5.85
C PHE A 110 3.41 -5.40 -4.63
N PRO A 111 2.94 -4.32 -3.98
CA PRO A 111 1.68 -3.59 -4.18
C PRO A 111 1.82 -2.28 -5.00
N ASP A 112 2.73 -2.19 -5.97
CA ASP A 112 2.99 -0.97 -6.72
C ASP A 112 1.77 -0.55 -7.57
N THR A 113 1.11 0.54 -7.14
CA THR A 113 -0.07 1.09 -7.81
C THR A 113 0.16 1.43 -9.28
N SER A 114 1.40 1.77 -9.69
CA SER A 114 1.75 2.10 -11.07
C SER A 114 1.83 0.88 -11.99
N LYS A 115 1.84 -0.32 -11.40
CA LYS A 115 1.91 -1.62 -12.08
C LYS A 115 0.58 -2.37 -12.07
N ARG A 116 -0.48 -1.73 -11.57
CA ARG A 116 -1.83 -2.29 -11.55
C ARG A 116 -2.25 -2.74 -12.95
N PRO A 117 -2.98 -3.86 -13.07
CA PRO A 117 -3.72 -4.19 -14.27
C PRO A 117 -4.62 -3.01 -14.69
N ILE A 118 -4.65 -2.71 -15.99
CA ILE A 118 -5.42 -1.59 -16.55
C ILE A 118 -6.69 -2.14 -17.19
N ALA A 119 -7.84 -1.56 -16.84
CA ALA A 119 -9.12 -1.93 -17.42
C ALA A 119 -9.19 -1.52 -18.91
N PRO A 120 -9.88 -2.27 -19.77
CA PRO A 120 -10.14 -1.87 -21.15
C PRO A 120 -10.95 -0.57 -21.25
N SER A 121 -10.71 0.19 -22.31
CA SER A 121 -11.33 1.49 -22.64
C SER A 121 -11.89 1.53 -24.05
#